data_AF-A0A497EMU2-F1
#
_entry.id   AF-A0A497EMU2-F1
#
_cell.length_a   1.000
_cell.length_b   1.000
_cell.length_c   1.000
_cell.angle_alpha   90.00
_cell.angle_beta   90.00
_cell.angle_gamma   90.00
#
_symmetry.space_group_name_H-M   'P 1'
#
loop_
_entity.id
_entity.type
_entity.pdbx_description
1 polymer ?
#
loop_
_entity_poly.entity_id
_entity_poly.type
_entity_poly.pdbx_seq_one_letter_code
_entity_poly.pdbx_strand_id
1 'polypeptide(L)'
;MFILGINGSPRRRGNTYKLLEMFLNSCAAKGADTKLISLVDYDIRYCMGCDSCFIEGKCVFCEGEHEKPNVVVTTPSRVWLGVARGEVNPVTAFFKREYRVEGDWRALKRFRELFG
;
A
#
# COMPACT_ATOMS: atom_id res chain seq x y z
N MET A 1 24.70 19.16 14.23
CA MET A 1 23.83 19.37 13.05
C MET A 1 23.34 18.01 12.59
N PHE A 2 22.06 17.88 12.24
CA PHE A 2 21.46 16.61 11.81
C PHE A 2 21.29 16.55 10.29
N ILE A 3 21.69 15.45 9.66
CA ILE A 3 21.58 15.22 8.21
C ILE A 3 20.83 13.90 7.96
N LEU A 4 19.68 13.99 7.30
CA LEU A 4 18.89 12.84 6.88
C LEU A 4 19.14 12.56 5.38
N GLY A 5 19.68 11.38 5.08
CA GLY A 5 19.77 10.88 3.71
C GLY A 5 18.59 9.98 3.38
N ILE A 6 17.90 10.28 2.28
CA ILE A 6 16.79 9.47 1.76
C ILE A 6 17.23 8.78 0.48
N ASN A 7 17.28 7.45 0.49
CA ASN A 7 17.56 6.64 -0.69
C ASN A 7 16.24 6.17 -1.34
N GLY A 8 15.96 6.67 -2.54
CA GLY A 8 14.80 6.25 -3.35
C GLY A 8 15.07 5.08 -4.30
N SER A 9 16.30 4.56 -4.35
CA SER A 9 16.60 3.44 -5.26
C SER A 9 15.94 2.14 -4.77
N PRO A 10 15.22 1.39 -5.63
CA PRO A 10 14.62 0.11 -5.24
C PRO A 10 15.67 -0.99 -5.08
N ARG A 11 16.91 -0.77 -5.56
CA ARG A 11 18.00 -1.75 -5.44
C ARG A 11 18.62 -1.67 -4.06
N ARG A 12 18.34 -2.66 -3.22
CA ARG A 12 18.96 -2.81 -1.89
C ARG A 12 20.48 -2.79 -2.01
N ARG A 13 21.15 -1.91 -1.26
CA ARG A 13 22.61 -1.70 -1.28
C ARG A 13 23.22 -1.47 -2.67
N GLY A 14 22.45 -0.89 -3.60
CA GLY A 14 22.92 -0.51 -4.93
C GLY A 14 23.83 0.73 -4.93
N ASN A 15 24.19 1.22 -6.11
CA ASN A 15 25.12 2.36 -6.27
C ASN A 15 24.64 3.62 -5.54
N THR A 16 23.36 3.98 -5.69
CA THR A 16 22.77 5.16 -5.01
C THR A 16 22.88 5.06 -3.49
N TYR A 17 22.58 3.87 -2.94
CA TYR A 17 22.73 3.61 -1.50
C TYR A 17 24.18 3.82 -1.06
N LYS A 18 25.14 3.21 -1.77
CA LYS A 18 26.58 3.29 -1.42
C LYS A 18 27.10 4.72 -1.47
N LEU A 19 26.75 5.48 -2.51
CA LEU A 19 27.16 6.88 -2.64
C LEU A 19 26.60 7.74 -1.50
N LEU A 20 25.32 7.56 -1.16
CA LEU A 20 24.69 8.27 -0.05
C LEU A 20 25.32 7.88 1.30
N GLU A 21 25.57 6.60 1.51
CA GLU A 21 26.23 6.09 2.72
C GLU A 21 27.64 6.68 2.88
N MET A 22 28.45 6.70 1.82
CA MET A 22 29.79 7.32 1.83
C MET A 22 29.73 8.83 2.16
N PHE A 23 28.76 9.55 1.61
CA PHE A 23 28.54 10.96 1.93
C PHE A 23 28.20 11.15 3.41
N LEU A 24 27.22 10.42 3.93
CA LEU A 24 26.79 10.53 5.32
C LEU A 24 27.89 10.13 6.31
N ASN A 25 28.67 9.09 6.00
CA ASN A 25 29.83 8.70 6.82
C ASN A 25 30.88 9.82 6.87
N SER A 26 31.10 10.52 5.76
CA SER A 26 32.03 11.66 5.72
C SER A 26 31.53 12.85 6.53
N CYS A 27 30.21 13.10 6.53
CA CYS A 27 29.59 14.10 7.39
C CYS A 27 29.67 13.72 8.88
N ALA A 28 29.43 12.45 9.21
CA ALA A 28 29.52 11.94 10.57
C ALA A 28 30.93 12.09 11.14
N ALA A 29 31.96 11.80 10.33
CA ALA A 29 33.36 12.02 10.70
C ALA A 29 33.71 13.49 11.01
N LYS A 30 32.88 14.45 10.57
CA LYS A 30 33.01 15.89 10.87
C LYS A 30 32.11 16.35 12.02
N GLY A 31 31.50 15.42 12.75
CA GLY A 31 30.66 15.71 13.92
C GLY A 31 29.18 16.00 13.61
N ALA A 32 28.69 15.63 12.42
CA ALA A 32 27.25 15.66 12.14
C ALA A 32 26.56 14.38 12.63
N ASP A 33 25.36 14.50 13.19
CA ASP A 33 24.49 13.35 13.39
C ASP A 33 23.86 12.99 12.06
N THR A 34 24.00 11.74 11.62
CA THR A 34 23.49 11.30 10.33
C THR A 34 22.55 10.12 10.46
N LYS A 35 21.52 10.09 9.60
CA LYS A 35 20.59 8.96 9.48
C LYS A 35 20.36 8.67 8.00
N LEU A 36 20.42 7.40 7.63
CA LEU A 36 20.04 6.94 6.30
C LEU A 36 18.72 6.20 6.38
N ILE A 37 17.76 6.56 5.52
CA ILE A 37 16.50 5.85 5.33
C ILE A 37 16.43 5.41 3.86
N SER A 38 16.19 4.13 3.61
CA SER A 38 15.88 3.64 2.26
C SER A 38 14.38 3.43 2.12
N LEU A 39 13.76 4.05 1.13
CA LEU A 39 12.31 3.97 0.92
C LEU A 39 11.84 2.53 0.65
N VAL A 40 12.71 1.69 0.08
CA VAL A 40 12.44 0.26 -0.17
C VAL A 40 12.27 -0.57 1.11
N ASP A 41 12.63 -0.03 2.27
CA ASP A 41 12.42 -0.69 3.56
C ASP A 41 11.00 -0.49 4.11
N TYR A 42 10.18 0.34 3.44
CA TYR A 42 8.86 0.73 3.89
C TYR A 42 7.81 0.34 2.85
N ASP A 43 6.64 -0.15 3.29
CA ASP A 43 5.47 -0.29 2.42
C ASP A 43 4.78 1.07 2.24
N ILE A 44 5.28 1.86 1.29
CA ILE A 44 4.73 3.19 0.98
C ILE A 44 3.72 3.05 -0.16
N ARG A 45 2.43 3.08 0.20
CA ARG A 45 1.31 3.09 -0.75
C ARG A 45 0.95 4.50 -1.18
N TYR A 46 0.13 4.61 -2.23
CA TYR A 46 -0.30 5.92 -2.73
C TYR A 46 -1.22 6.62 -1.72
N CYS A 47 -1.00 7.92 -1.53
CA CYS A 47 -1.91 8.77 -0.77
C CYS A 47 -3.14 9.09 -1.61
N MET A 48 -4.33 9.02 -1.02
CA MET A 48 -5.58 9.42 -1.69
C MET A 48 -5.88 10.93 -1.58
N GLY A 49 -5.08 11.71 -0.85
CA GLY A 49 -5.34 13.14 -0.64
C GLY A 49 -6.63 13.41 0.14
N CYS A 50 -6.97 12.55 1.10
CA CYS A 50 -8.18 12.70 1.92
C CYS A 50 -8.05 13.70 3.07
N ASP A 51 -6.84 14.23 3.30
CA ASP A 51 -6.49 15.26 4.30
C ASP A 51 -6.79 14.93 5.78
N SER A 52 -7.28 13.73 6.10
CA SER A 52 -7.57 13.34 7.49
C SER A 52 -6.34 13.38 8.40
N CYS A 53 -5.13 13.14 7.84
CA CYS A 53 -3.89 13.18 8.62
C CYS A 53 -3.51 14.59 9.10
N PHE A 54 -4.04 15.67 8.49
CA PHE A 54 -3.83 17.03 9.00
C PHE A 54 -4.53 17.29 10.33
N ILE A 55 -5.58 16.52 10.62
CA ILE A 55 -6.37 16.63 11.85
C ILE A 55 -5.89 15.59 12.86
N GLU A 56 -5.81 14.32 12.44
CA GLU A 56 -5.56 13.18 13.33
C GLU A 56 -4.05 12.92 13.57
N GLY A 57 -3.16 13.57 12.81
CA GLY A 57 -1.71 13.33 12.86
C GLY A 57 -1.26 11.96 12.35
N LYS A 58 -2.20 11.13 11.86
CA LYS A 58 -1.96 9.79 11.34
C LYS A 58 -2.83 9.49 10.12
N CYS A 59 -2.39 8.58 9.27
CA CYS A 59 -3.20 8.09 8.16
C CYS A 59 -4.37 7.25 8.70
N VAL A 60 -5.56 7.44 8.14
CA VAL A 60 -6.75 6.61 8.44
C VAL A 60 -6.72 5.25 7.74
N PHE A 61 -5.93 5.12 6.68
CA PHE A 61 -5.70 3.84 6.01
C PHE A 61 -4.57 3.10 6.73
N CYS A 62 -4.91 1.94 7.27
CA CYS A 62 -3.97 1.01 7.87
C CYS A 62 -3.81 -0.25 7.01
N GLU A 63 -2.64 -0.87 7.08
CA GLU A 63 -2.44 -2.20 6.53
C GLU A 63 -3.09 -3.25 7.45
N GLY A 64 -3.68 -4.27 6.84
CA GLY A 64 -4.27 -5.41 7.55
C GLY A 64 -5.79 -5.42 7.51
N GLU A 65 -6.38 -6.27 8.35
CA GLU A 65 -7.82 -6.41 8.48
C GLU A 65 -8.39 -5.25 9.29
N HIS A 66 -9.46 -4.63 8.79
CA HIS A 66 -10.20 -3.65 9.56
C HIS A 66 -11.01 -4.37 10.64
N GLU A 67 -11.01 -3.87 11.88
CA GLU A 67 -11.73 -4.49 13.00
C GLU A 67 -13.24 -4.64 12.75
N LYS A 68 -13.81 -3.73 11.95
CA LYS A 68 -15.24 -3.72 11.57
C LYS A 68 -15.40 -3.46 10.07
N PRO A 69 -15.22 -4.47 9.21
CA PRO A 69 -15.32 -4.28 7.78
C PRO A 69 -16.79 -4.12 7.36
N ASN A 70 -17.08 -3.21 6.42
CA ASN A 70 -18.43 -3.07 5.86
C ASN A 70 -18.78 -4.25 4.94
N VAL A 71 -17.78 -4.80 4.27
CA VAL A 71 -17.89 -5.91 3.31
C VAL A 71 -16.64 -6.77 3.41
N VAL A 72 -16.81 -8.09 3.49
CA VAL A 72 -15.73 -9.09 3.37
C VAL A 72 -16.06 -10.00 2.20
N VAL A 73 -15.09 -10.18 1.29
CA VAL A 73 -15.23 -11.04 0.11
C VAL A 73 -14.25 -12.21 0.23
N THR A 74 -14.76 -13.43 0.35
CA THR A 74 -13.95 -14.65 0.36
C THR A 74 -14.13 -15.38 -0.96
N THR A 75 -13.08 -15.41 -1.78
CA THR A 75 -13.18 -15.83 -3.18
C THR A 75 -11.96 -16.63 -3.63
N PRO A 76 -12.14 -17.69 -4.44
CA PRO A 76 -11.02 -18.32 -5.13
C PRO A 76 -10.33 -17.31 -6.03
N SER A 77 -8.99 -17.33 -6.07
CA SER A 77 -8.18 -16.41 -6.88
C SER A 77 -8.58 -16.39 -8.36
N ARG A 78 -9.01 -17.54 -8.92
CA ARG A 78 -9.53 -17.62 -10.29
C ARG A 78 -10.78 -16.74 -10.51
N VAL A 79 -11.73 -16.77 -9.58
CA VAL A 79 -12.97 -15.99 -9.68
C VAL A 79 -12.65 -14.51 -9.50
N TRP A 80 -11.81 -14.17 -8.52
CA TRP A 80 -11.37 -12.78 -8.30
C TRP A 80 -10.68 -12.18 -9.52
N LEU A 81 -9.72 -12.89 -10.11
CA LEU A 81 -9.02 -12.43 -11.31
C LEU A 81 -9.96 -12.31 -12.51
N GLY A 82 -10.95 -13.20 -12.63
CA GLY A 82 -12.00 -13.09 -13.65
C GLY A 82 -12.84 -11.83 -13.49
N VAL A 83 -13.22 -11.48 -12.25
CA VAL A 83 -13.95 -10.24 -11.95
C VAL A 83 -13.09 -9.02 -12.25
N ALA A 84 -11.83 -9.01 -11.81
CA ALA A 84 -10.91 -7.90 -12.01
C ALA A 84 -10.58 -7.62 -13.49
N ARG A 85 -10.66 -8.66 -14.35
CA ARG A 85 -10.48 -8.52 -15.81
C ARG A 85 -11.78 -8.25 -16.57
N GLY A 86 -12.92 -8.16 -15.89
CA GLY A 86 -14.24 -8.00 -16.51
C GLY A 86 -14.77 -9.25 -17.23
N GLU A 87 -14.13 -10.41 -17.05
CA GLU A 87 -14.53 -11.69 -17.65
C GLU A 87 -15.70 -12.34 -16.87
N VAL A 88 -15.81 -12.04 -15.58
CA VAL A 88 -16.83 -12.58 -14.68
C VAL A 88 -17.67 -11.45 -14.11
N ASN A 89 -19.00 -11.55 -14.22
CA ASN A 89 -19.90 -10.63 -13.53
C ASN A 89 -19.92 -10.96 -12.03
N PRO A 90 -19.52 -10.02 -11.14
CA PRO A 90 -19.38 -10.30 -9.71
C PRO A 90 -20.72 -10.66 -9.06
N VAL A 91 -21.80 -9.98 -9.43
CA VAL A 91 -23.13 -10.21 -8.85
C VAL A 91 -23.65 -11.59 -9.23
N THR A 92 -23.51 -11.97 -10.51
CA THR A 92 -23.95 -13.29 -10.98
C THR A 92 -23.16 -14.43 -10.33
N ALA A 93 -21.82 -14.31 -10.25
CA ALA A 93 -20.97 -15.32 -9.63
C ALA A 93 -21.28 -15.49 -8.13
N PHE A 94 -21.66 -14.40 -7.44
CA PHE A 94 -22.10 -14.46 -6.05
C PHE A 94 -23.40 -15.27 -5.90
N PHE A 95 -24.43 -14.99 -6.70
CA PHE A 95 -25.70 -15.74 -6.64
C PHE A 95 -25.54 -17.22 -7.03
N LYS A 96 -24.55 -17.53 -7.88
CA LYS A 96 -24.14 -18.91 -8.20
C LYS A 96 -23.33 -19.59 -7.11
N ARG A 97 -23.02 -18.90 -6.00
CA ARG A 97 -22.21 -19.38 -4.87
C ARG A 97 -20.78 -19.75 -5.25
N GLU A 98 -20.23 -19.08 -6.26
CA GLU A 98 -18.83 -19.28 -6.67
C GLU A 98 -17.84 -18.62 -5.68
N TYR A 99 -18.34 -17.69 -4.86
CA TYR A 99 -17.61 -17.06 -3.76
C TYR A 99 -18.60 -16.55 -2.69
N ARG A 100 -18.08 -16.11 -1.53
CA ARG A 100 -18.87 -15.63 -0.39
C ARG A 100 -18.68 -14.13 -0.18
N VAL A 101 -19.76 -13.46 0.23
CA VAL A 101 -19.75 -12.07 0.68
C VAL A 101 -20.46 -11.97 2.01
N GLU A 102 -19.84 -11.26 2.94
CA GLU A 102 -20.40 -10.92 4.26
C GLU A 102 -20.50 -9.39 4.35
N GLY A 103 -21.61 -8.87 4.89
CA GLY A 103 -21.88 -7.43 4.92
C GLY A 103 -22.68 -6.92 3.71
N ASP A 104 -22.43 -5.68 3.28
CA ASP A 104 -23.19 -5.03 2.20
C ASP A 104 -22.79 -5.52 0.80
N TRP A 105 -23.43 -6.59 0.33
CA TRP A 105 -23.21 -7.14 -1.01
C TRP A 105 -23.49 -6.16 -2.15
N ARG A 106 -24.20 -5.04 -1.92
CA ARG A 106 -24.43 -4.04 -2.98
C ARG A 106 -23.13 -3.40 -3.46
N ALA A 107 -22.07 -3.44 -2.66
CA ALA A 107 -20.73 -3.02 -3.07
C ALA A 107 -20.23 -3.73 -4.34
N LEU A 108 -20.67 -4.98 -4.59
CA LEU A 108 -20.33 -5.74 -5.79
C LEU A 108 -20.72 -5.04 -7.10
N LYS A 109 -21.76 -4.20 -7.08
CA LYS A 109 -22.20 -3.45 -8.28
C LYS A 109 -21.15 -2.44 -8.74
N ARG A 110 -20.34 -1.94 -7.81
CA ARG A 110 -19.29 -0.95 -8.06
C ARG A 110 -17.95 -1.59 -8.41
N PHE A 111 -17.82 -2.92 -8.37
CA PHE A 111 -16.55 -3.59 -8.64
C PHE A 111 -16.06 -3.34 -10.07
N ARG A 112 -16.98 -3.15 -11.02
CA ARG A 112 -16.63 -2.73 -12.38
C ARG A 112 -15.95 -1.36 -12.38
N GLU A 113 -16.49 -0.38 -11.64
CA GLU A 113 -15.87 0.95 -11.51
C GLU A 113 -14.50 0.91 -10.82
N LEU A 114 -14.30 -0.05 -9.90
CA LEU A 114 -13.09 -0.15 -9.09
C LEU A 114 -11.96 -0.95 -9.75
N PHE A 115 -12.28 -1.91 -10.61
CA PHE A 115 -11.30 -2.84 -11.19
C PHE A 115 -11.22 -2.82 -12.73
N GLY A 116 -12.16 -2.18 -13.43
CA GLY A 116 -12.17 -2.08 -14.91
C GLY A 116 -13.56 -2.01 -15.53
#